data_AF-A0A7V3JSK9-F1
#
_entry.id   AF-A0A7V3JSK9-F1
#
_cell.length_a   1.000
_cell.length_b   1.000
_cell.length_c   1.000
_cell.angle_alpha   90.00
_cell.angle_beta   90.00
_cell.angle_gamma   90.00
#
_symmetry.space_group_name_H-M   'P 1'
#
loop_
_entity.id
_entity.type
_entity.pdbx_description
1 polymer ?
#
loop_
_entity_poly.entity_id
_entity_poly.type
_entity_poly.pdbx_seq_one_letter_code
_entity_poly.pdbx_strand_id
1 'polypeptide(L)'
;MTPKFSIVCPIKDEVNLIQKTLPSFYAIGPSEVILCLDKPAQKQVVEIIKKVAKICNAENITRIIEVEKNPEYAFHQAWVRRKGFLAAKNDLILTTDIDIIINPRIKEHFNLIKDDIKLISFSKFSYPITVRTAMAWLIQKFYYHESFTGLYVFSKSAWLETEDFNSLKKIRRGEDTHLHECLIKKYRSMFISGIKNINIRPKESKQYQFRMGWNRWRIRKTPLWRVILSTFLYFRPQMLSGYLKARLLLG
;
A
#
# COMPACT_ATOMS: atom_id res chain seq x y z
N MET A 1 -0.99 -8.97 -25.35
CA MET A 1 -0.72 -7.53 -25.16
C MET A 1 -0.96 -7.20 -23.69
N THR A 2 -0.09 -6.43 -23.02
CA THR A 2 -0.36 -6.00 -21.63
C THR A 2 -1.47 -4.94 -21.66
N PRO A 3 -2.50 -5.03 -20.80
CA PRO A 3 -3.59 -4.07 -20.78
C PRO A 3 -3.07 -2.70 -20.37
N LYS A 4 -3.69 -1.63 -20.88
CA LYS A 4 -3.38 -0.26 -20.44
C LYS A 4 -3.76 -0.11 -18.97
N PHE A 5 -2.88 0.53 -18.20
CA PHE A 5 -3.07 0.71 -16.77
C PHE A 5 -2.50 2.04 -16.28
N SER A 6 -3.04 2.50 -15.16
CA SER A 6 -2.57 3.68 -14.44
C SER A 6 -1.84 3.26 -13.17
N ILE A 7 -0.76 3.95 -12.80
CA ILE A 7 -0.17 3.85 -11.47
C ILE A 7 -0.70 4.99 -10.62
N VAL A 8 -1.12 4.71 -9.39
CA VAL A 8 -1.53 5.73 -8.42
C VAL A 8 -0.69 5.60 -7.16
N CYS A 9 0.08 6.64 -6.85
CA CYS A 9 0.96 6.71 -5.69
C CYS A 9 0.69 7.98 -4.87
N PRO A 10 0.14 7.87 -3.65
CA PRO A 10 0.15 8.99 -2.72
C PRO A 10 1.58 9.25 -2.22
N ILE A 11 1.96 10.52 -2.11
CA ILE A 11 3.25 10.95 -1.57
C ILE A 11 2.98 12.02 -0.51
N LYS A 12 3.57 11.84 0.67
CA LYS A 12 3.44 12.78 1.77
C LYS A 12 4.76 13.44 2.14
N ASP A 13 5.63 12.71 2.85
CA ASP A 13 6.82 13.29 3.48
C ASP A 13 8.14 12.63 2.99
N GLU A 14 8.06 11.64 2.09
CA GLU A 14 9.16 10.70 1.76
C GLU A 14 9.93 11.11 0.50
N VAL A 15 10.32 12.39 0.45
CA VAL A 15 10.92 13.03 -0.73
C VAL A 15 12.21 12.34 -1.20
N ASN A 16 13.00 11.85 -0.24
CA ASN A 16 14.25 11.15 -0.48
C ASN A 16 14.08 9.77 -1.14
N LEU A 17 12.86 9.19 -1.11
CA LEU A 17 12.59 7.90 -1.73
C LEU A 17 12.20 8.03 -3.21
N ILE A 18 11.68 9.20 -3.63
CA ILE A 18 11.18 9.45 -4.99
C ILE A 18 12.21 9.07 -6.06
N GLN A 19 13.46 9.51 -5.89
CA GLN A 19 14.54 9.24 -6.86
C GLN A 19 14.88 7.74 -6.96
N LYS A 20 14.59 6.95 -5.91
CA LYS A 20 14.89 5.52 -5.87
C LYS A 20 13.74 4.67 -6.41
N THR A 21 12.50 5.08 -6.18
CA THR A 21 11.31 4.26 -6.46
C THR A 21 10.60 4.65 -7.74
N LEU A 22 10.47 5.94 -8.03
CA LEU A 22 9.73 6.43 -9.19
C LEU A 22 10.28 5.90 -10.54
N PRO A 23 11.60 5.72 -10.76
CA PRO A 23 12.10 5.06 -11.97
C PRO A 23 11.53 3.64 -12.18
N SER A 24 11.29 2.88 -11.10
CA SER A 24 10.69 1.55 -11.19
C SER A 24 9.23 1.58 -11.63
N PHE A 25 8.53 2.69 -11.37
CA PHE A 25 7.14 2.88 -11.82
C PHE A 25 7.11 3.10 -13.33
N TYR A 26 8.06 3.85 -13.88
CA TYR A 26 8.18 4.06 -15.32
C TYR A 26 8.69 2.81 -16.05
N ALA A 27 9.59 2.05 -15.44
CA ALA A 27 10.16 0.83 -16.02
C ALA A 27 9.11 -0.25 -16.32
N ILE A 28 7.96 -0.23 -15.65
CA ILE A 28 6.86 -1.12 -15.98
C ILE A 28 6.01 -0.61 -17.16
N GLY A 29 6.27 0.55 -17.74
CA GLY A 29 5.54 1.05 -18.92
C GLY A 29 4.04 1.26 -18.71
N PRO A 30 3.63 2.02 -17.67
CA PRO A 30 2.23 2.40 -17.48
C PRO A 30 1.78 3.39 -18.56
N SER A 31 0.48 3.49 -18.78
CA SER A 31 -0.09 4.53 -19.65
C SER A 31 -0.13 5.90 -18.98
N GLU A 32 -0.16 5.94 -17.65
CA GLU A 32 0.04 7.15 -16.85
C GLU A 32 0.50 6.80 -15.42
N VAL A 33 1.18 7.75 -14.78
CA VAL A 33 1.56 7.72 -13.37
C VAL A 33 0.98 8.95 -12.69
N ILE A 34 0.10 8.72 -11.71
CA ILE A 34 -0.57 9.76 -10.94
C ILE A 34 0.05 9.81 -9.54
N LEU A 35 0.71 10.94 -9.25
CA LEU A 35 1.34 11.20 -7.97
C LEU A 35 0.45 12.17 -7.19
N CYS A 36 -0.07 11.72 -6.06
CA CYS A 36 -1.06 12.46 -5.28
C CYS A 36 -0.38 13.14 -4.10
N LEU A 37 -0.42 14.46 -4.05
CA LEU A 37 0.19 15.29 -3.01
C LEU A 37 -0.89 15.99 -2.17
N ASP A 38 -0.62 16.24 -0.90
CA ASP A 38 -1.45 17.13 -0.10
C ASP A 38 -1.35 18.56 -0.66
N LYS A 39 -2.49 19.27 -0.75
CA LYS A 39 -2.51 20.69 -1.13
C LYS A 39 -2.20 21.58 0.09
N PRO A 40 -1.27 22.55 -0.02
CA PRO A 40 -0.40 22.82 -1.17
C PRO A 40 0.76 21.82 -1.27
N ALA A 41 1.09 21.42 -2.49
CA ALA A 41 2.25 20.58 -2.74
C ALA A 41 3.55 21.30 -2.38
N GLN A 42 4.46 20.58 -1.71
CA GLN A 42 5.79 21.10 -1.41
C GLN A 42 6.59 21.28 -2.70
N LYS A 43 7.13 22.48 -2.93
CA LYS A 43 7.90 22.82 -4.15
C LYS A 43 9.03 21.82 -4.44
N GLN A 44 9.80 21.47 -3.40
CA GLN A 44 10.90 20.51 -3.50
C GLN A 44 10.44 19.13 -4.00
N VAL A 45 9.27 18.65 -3.55
CA VAL A 45 8.70 17.38 -3.99
C VAL A 45 8.35 17.43 -5.47
N VAL A 46 7.67 18.50 -5.90
CA VAL A 46 7.28 18.72 -7.30
C VAL A 46 8.51 18.80 -8.22
N GLU A 47 9.55 19.54 -7.81
CA GLU A 47 10.80 19.65 -8.57
C GLU A 47 11.51 18.31 -8.73
N ILE A 48 11.59 17.51 -7.66
CA ILE A 48 12.22 16.19 -7.72
C ILE A 48 11.42 15.24 -8.62
N ILE A 49 10.09 15.25 -8.53
CA ILE A 49 9.23 14.46 -9.42
C ILE A 49 9.49 14.83 -10.88
N LYS A 50 9.46 16.13 -11.22
CA LYS A 50 9.71 16.61 -12.58
C LYS A 50 11.10 16.22 -13.07
N LYS A 51 12.13 16.37 -12.23
CA LYS A 51 13.50 15.98 -12.55
C LYS A 51 13.59 14.48 -12.87
N VAL A 52 12.99 13.61 -12.05
CA VAL A 52 13.01 12.17 -12.27
C VAL A 52 12.20 11.79 -13.51
N ALA A 53 11.02 12.39 -13.72
CA ALA A 53 10.21 12.18 -14.91
C ALA A 53 10.97 12.55 -16.19
N LYS A 54 11.70 13.67 -16.19
CA LYS A 54 12.55 14.10 -17.31
C LYS A 54 13.69 13.11 -17.57
N ILE A 55 14.43 12.71 -16.54
CA ILE A 55 15.53 11.73 -16.67
C ILE A 55 15.02 10.40 -17.24
N CYS A 56 13.80 10.00 -16.89
CA CYS A 56 13.18 8.77 -17.36
C CYS A 56 12.37 8.93 -18.66
N ASN A 57 12.39 10.11 -19.31
CA ASN A 57 11.57 10.43 -20.49
C ASN A 57 10.06 10.12 -20.30
N ALA A 58 9.54 10.38 -19.10
CA ALA A 58 8.19 10.05 -18.66
C ALA A 58 7.33 11.29 -18.35
N GLU A 59 7.76 12.48 -18.76
CA GLU A 59 7.05 13.75 -18.49
C GLU A 59 5.61 13.74 -19.04
N ASN A 60 5.41 13.13 -20.21
CA ASN A 60 4.11 13.04 -20.89
C ASN A 60 3.11 12.10 -20.19
N ILE A 61 3.61 11.13 -19.40
CA ILE A 61 2.77 10.17 -18.67
C ILE A 61 2.67 10.49 -17.18
N THR A 62 3.45 11.46 -16.67
CA THR A 62 3.49 11.81 -15.25
C THR A 62 2.51 12.93 -14.95
N ARG A 63 1.58 12.70 -14.02
CA ARG A 63 0.58 13.66 -13.56
C ARG A 63 0.69 13.86 -12.06
N ILE A 64 0.86 15.10 -11.63
CA ILE A 64 0.78 15.48 -10.22
C ILE A 64 -0.64 15.99 -9.96
N ILE A 65 -1.30 15.46 -8.94
CA ILE A 65 -2.57 16.00 -8.45
C ILE A 65 -2.40 16.48 -7.01
N GLU A 66 -2.90 17.68 -6.73
CA GLU A 66 -2.97 18.23 -5.38
C GLU A 66 -4.35 17.96 -4.79
N VAL A 67 -4.37 17.37 -3.60
CA VAL A 67 -5.60 16.95 -2.94
C VAL A 67 -5.84 17.79 -1.69
N GLU A 68 -6.97 18.47 -1.67
CA GLU A 68 -7.43 19.22 -0.50
C GLU A 68 -7.74 18.31 0.67
N LYS A 69 -7.44 18.80 1.88
CA LYS A 69 -7.79 18.13 3.11
C LYS A 69 -9.30 18.01 3.23
N ASN A 70 -9.79 16.79 3.39
CA ASN A 70 -11.20 16.55 3.64
C ASN A 70 -11.42 16.16 5.11
N PRO A 71 -12.06 17.02 5.93
CA PRO A 71 -12.27 16.75 7.35
C PRO A 71 -13.26 15.61 7.62
N GLU A 72 -14.08 15.21 6.64
CA GLU A 72 -15.01 14.09 6.79
C GLU A 72 -14.28 12.74 6.91
N TYR A 73 -13.03 12.67 6.44
CA TYR A 73 -12.23 11.46 6.49
C TYR A 73 -11.36 11.45 7.74
N ALA A 74 -11.60 10.48 8.62
CA ALA A 74 -10.77 10.24 9.80
C ALA A 74 -9.31 9.88 9.42
N PHE A 75 -9.07 9.41 8.20
CA PHE A 75 -7.75 9.18 7.64
C PHE A 75 -7.59 9.85 6.27
N HIS A 76 -6.96 11.03 6.26
CA HIS A 76 -6.76 11.84 5.05
C HIS A 76 -6.07 11.07 3.90
N GLN A 77 -5.14 10.17 4.19
CA GLN A 77 -4.47 9.38 3.14
C GLN A 77 -5.43 8.44 2.40
N ALA A 78 -6.51 7.98 3.04
CA ALA A 78 -7.57 7.26 2.33
C ALA A 78 -8.20 8.15 1.26
N TRP A 79 -8.53 9.39 1.62
CA TRP A 79 -9.08 10.39 0.70
C TRP A 79 -8.13 10.71 -0.46
N VAL A 80 -6.84 10.97 -0.15
CA VAL A 80 -5.80 11.23 -1.17
C VAL A 80 -5.72 10.09 -2.19
N ARG A 81 -5.67 8.84 -1.70
CA ARG A 81 -5.57 7.66 -2.57
C ARG A 81 -6.81 7.52 -3.46
N ARG A 82 -8.02 7.69 -2.93
CA ARG A 82 -9.27 7.62 -3.72
C ARG A 82 -9.39 8.75 -4.75
N LYS A 83 -8.90 9.95 -4.45
CA LYS A 83 -8.83 11.03 -5.45
C LYS A 83 -7.89 10.68 -6.60
N GLY A 84 -6.76 10.02 -6.31
CA GLY A 84 -5.90 9.42 -7.32
C GLY A 84 -6.62 8.37 -8.18
N PHE A 85 -7.37 7.47 -7.55
CA PHE A 85 -8.15 6.44 -8.27
C PHE A 85 -9.21 7.05 -9.19
N LEU A 86 -9.94 8.06 -8.73
CA LEU A 86 -10.92 8.77 -9.55
C LEU A 86 -10.26 9.47 -10.75
N ALA A 87 -9.09 10.08 -10.56
CA ALA A 87 -8.35 10.80 -11.59
C ALA A 87 -7.68 9.90 -12.66
N ALA A 88 -7.54 8.60 -12.37
CA ALA A 88 -7.02 7.61 -13.30
C ALA A 88 -7.94 7.44 -14.53
N LYS A 89 -7.36 7.49 -15.72
CA LYS A 89 -8.01 7.32 -17.02
C LYS A 89 -8.30 5.86 -17.34
N ASN A 90 -7.46 4.94 -16.89
CA ASN A 90 -7.60 3.51 -17.18
C ASN A 90 -8.44 2.82 -16.10
N ASP A 91 -9.14 1.75 -16.49
CA ASP A 91 -9.86 0.90 -15.53
C ASP A 91 -8.89 0.09 -14.65
N LEU A 92 -7.77 -0.36 -15.20
CA LEU A 92 -6.78 -1.09 -14.44
C LEU A 92 -5.87 -0.11 -13.67
N ILE A 93 -5.90 -0.18 -12.34
CA ILE A 93 -5.12 0.69 -11.47
C ILE A 93 -4.14 -0.16 -10.65
N LEU A 94 -2.85 0.11 -10.79
CA LEU A 94 -1.83 -0.35 -9.86
C LEU A 94 -1.64 0.72 -8.78
N THR A 95 -1.96 0.40 -7.53
CA THR A 95 -1.63 1.28 -6.41
C THR A 95 -0.37 0.82 -5.69
N THR A 96 0.44 1.79 -5.30
CA THR A 96 1.72 1.58 -4.62
C THR A 96 1.99 2.74 -3.68
N ASP A 97 2.98 2.58 -2.82
CA ASP A 97 3.54 3.65 -2.00
C ASP A 97 4.93 4.05 -2.54
N ILE A 98 5.39 5.25 -2.20
CA ILE A 98 6.68 5.79 -2.68
C ILE A 98 7.88 5.09 -2.04
N ASP A 99 7.66 4.22 -1.06
CA ASP A 99 8.67 3.37 -0.43
C ASP A 99 8.84 2.00 -1.11
N ILE A 100 8.22 1.77 -2.27
CA ILE A 100 8.25 0.49 -3.00
C ILE A 100 9.02 0.62 -4.32
N ILE A 101 9.99 -0.27 -4.55
CA ILE A 101 10.56 -0.55 -5.87
C ILE A 101 9.80 -1.71 -6.50
N ILE A 102 9.18 -1.45 -7.64
CA ILE A 102 8.32 -2.41 -8.33
C ILE A 102 9.13 -3.31 -9.24
N ASN A 103 8.88 -4.62 -9.16
CA ASN A 103 9.46 -5.59 -10.08
C ASN A 103 8.66 -5.63 -11.39
N PRO A 104 9.29 -5.49 -12.57
CA PRO A 104 8.56 -5.49 -13.85
C PRO A 104 7.69 -6.71 -14.14
N ARG A 105 7.98 -7.86 -13.53
CA ARG A 105 7.21 -9.09 -13.69
C ARG A 105 5.78 -9.01 -13.16
N ILE A 106 5.42 -8.00 -12.34
CA ILE A 106 4.02 -7.86 -11.89
C ILE A 106 3.02 -7.79 -13.05
N LYS A 107 3.46 -7.28 -14.22
CA LYS A 107 2.64 -7.11 -15.42
C LYS A 107 2.18 -8.41 -16.05
N GLU A 108 2.92 -9.48 -15.83
CA GLU A 108 2.58 -10.82 -16.33
C GLU A 108 1.21 -11.26 -15.78
N HIS A 109 0.80 -10.71 -14.63
CA HIS A 109 -0.44 -11.03 -13.96
C HIS A 109 -1.60 -10.07 -14.26
N PHE A 110 -1.38 -8.97 -14.97
CA PHE A 110 -2.43 -7.95 -15.17
C PHE A 110 -3.61 -8.46 -16.00
N ASN A 111 -3.34 -9.37 -16.94
CA ASN A 111 -4.37 -10.04 -17.76
C ASN A 111 -5.28 -10.96 -16.94
N LEU A 112 -4.92 -11.28 -15.71
CA LEU A 112 -5.75 -12.08 -14.81
C LEU A 112 -6.85 -11.25 -14.16
N ILE A 113 -6.81 -9.90 -14.25
CA ILE A 113 -7.94 -9.06 -13.86
C ILE A 113 -8.96 -9.04 -14.98
N LYS A 114 -9.79 -10.07 -14.97
CA LYS A 114 -10.93 -10.28 -15.87
C LYS A 114 -11.96 -11.14 -15.15
N ASP A 115 -13.18 -11.17 -15.68
CA ASP A 115 -14.25 -12.04 -15.18
C ASP A 115 -14.49 -11.84 -13.67
N ASP A 116 -14.30 -12.87 -12.86
CA ASP A 116 -14.51 -12.90 -11.41
C ASP A 116 -13.35 -12.29 -10.61
N ILE A 117 -12.12 -12.25 -11.14
CA ILE A 117 -10.95 -11.70 -10.44
C ILE A 117 -10.84 -10.20 -10.69
N LYS A 118 -11.06 -9.39 -9.65
CA LYS A 118 -10.99 -7.91 -9.75
C LYS A 118 -9.87 -7.26 -8.95
N LEU A 119 -9.09 -8.05 -8.21
CA LEU A 119 -7.95 -7.56 -7.44
C LEU A 119 -6.83 -8.60 -7.41
N ILE A 120 -5.60 -8.15 -7.63
CA ILE A 120 -4.39 -8.96 -7.47
C ILE A 120 -3.42 -8.20 -6.59
N SER A 121 -3.05 -8.77 -5.46
CA SER A 121 -2.04 -8.22 -4.54
C SER A 121 -0.72 -8.95 -4.72
N PHE A 122 0.38 -8.26 -4.47
CA PHE A 122 1.72 -8.78 -4.72
C PHE A 122 2.55 -8.84 -3.43
N SER A 123 3.38 -9.86 -3.32
CA SER A 123 4.37 -9.93 -2.23
C SER A 123 5.37 -8.78 -2.34
N LYS A 124 5.81 -8.30 -1.18
CA LYS A 124 6.93 -7.34 -1.04
C LYS A 124 7.85 -7.79 0.08
N PHE A 125 9.15 -7.57 -0.09
CA PHE A 125 10.14 -7.83 0.95
C PHE A 125 10.79 -6.53 1.40
N SER A 126 11.04 -6.40 2.70
CA SER A 126 11.67 -5.21 3.27
C SER A 126 13.18 -5.24 3.09
N TYR A 127 13.76 -4.12 2.67
CA TYR A 127 15.20 -3.89 2.57
C TYR A 127 15.62 -2.71 3.45
N PRO A 128 16.73 -2.80 4.22
CA PRO A 128 17.66 -3.91 4.30
C PRO A 128 17.04 -5.16 4.95
N ILE A 129 17.51 -6.34 4.53
CA ILE A 129 17.07 -7.61 5.12
C ILE A 129 17.52 -7.62 6.57
N THR A 130 16.55 -7.74 7.48
CA THR A 130 16.84 -7.93 8.90
C THR A 130 16.73 -9.40 9.25
N VAL A 131 17.33 -9.82 10.37
CA VAL A 131 17.13 -11.19 10.93
C VAL A 131 15.64 -11.51 11.05
N ARG A 132 14.79 -10.52 11.34
CA ARG A 132 13.34 -10.67 11.41
C ARG A 132 12.72 -10.97 10.04
N THR A 133 13.18 -10.27 9.00
CA THR A 133 12.74 -10.50 7.63
C THR A 133 13.16 -11.90 7.16
N ALA A 134 14.37 -12.34 7.53
CA ALA A 134 14.87 -13.69 7.26
C ALA A 134 14.05 -14.78 7.99
N MET A 135 13.72 -14.57 9.27
CA MET A 135 12.85 -15.47 10.04
C MET A 135 11.44 -15.54 9.46
N ALA A 136 10.85 -14.40 9.08
CA ALA A 136 9.55 -14.37 8.44
C ALA A 136 9.54 -15.12 7.10
N TRP A 137 10.62 -15.02 6.31
CA TRP A 137 10.83 -15.81 5.10
C TRP A 137 10.89 -17.31 5.37
N LEU A 138 11.64 -17.74 6.39
CA LEU A 138 11.71 -19.13 6.80
C LEU A 138 10.33 -19.67 7.21
N ILE A 139 9.58 -18.92 8.02
CA ILE A 139 8.23 -19.31 8.46
C ILE A 139 7.26 -19.42 7.28
N GLN A 140 7.30 -18.49 6.31
CA GLN A 140 6.45 -18.56 5.12
C GLN A 140 6.70 -19.81 4.26
N LYS A 141 7.89 -20.42 4.34
CA LYS A 141 8.18 -21.69 3.67
C LYS A 141 7.40 -22.87 4.26
N PHE A 142 7.01 -22.79 5.53
CA PHE A 142 6.30 -23.86 6.23
C PHE A 142 4.82 -23.57 6.44
N TYR A 143 4.40 -22.30 6.39
CA TYR A 143 3.01 -21.89 6.55
C TYR A 143 2.64 -20.83 5.52
N TYR A 144 2.01 -21.27 4.43
CA TYR A 144 1.49 -20.37 3.40
C TYR A 144 0.22 -19.70 3.93
N HIS A 145 0.23 -18.37 4.02
CA HIS A 145 -0.96 -17.60 4.36
C HIS A 145 -1.29 -16.68 3.20
N GLU A 146 -2.51 -16.77 2.67
CA GLU A 146 -3.05 -15.77 1.76
C GLU A 146 -2.92 -14.39 2.42
N SER A 147 -2.03 -13.57 1.87
CA SER A 147 -1.63 -12.32 2.49
C SER A 147 -1.97 -11.18 1.55
N PHE A 148 -2.88 -10.29 1.95
CA PHE A 148 -3.07 -9.05 1.22
C PHE A 148 -1.96 -8.06 1.57
N THR A 149 -1.47 -7.30 0.57
CA THR A 149 -0.53 -6.20 0.79
C THR A 149 -1.02 -4.94 0.09
N GLY A 150 -0.62 -3.77 0.60
CA GLY A 150 -0.90 -2.49 -0.04
C GLY A 150 -0.22 -2.24 -1.41
N LEU A 151 0.47 -3.25 -1.98
CA LEU A 151 0.87 -3.24 -3.40
C LEU A 151 -0.08 -4.17 -4.15
N TYR A 152 -1.02 -3.59 -4.88
CA TYR A 152 -2.04 -4.35 -5.61
C TYR A 152 -2.49 -3.61 -6.86
N VAL A 153 -2.95 -4.40 -7.82
CA VAL A 153 -3.63 -3.95 -9.02
C VAL A 153 -5.11 -4.35 -8.91
N PHE A 154 -6.01 -3.50 -9.36
CA PHE A 154 -7.46 -3.75 -9.27
C PHE A 154 -8.22 -3.06 -10.41
N SER A 155 -9.47 -3.49 -10.62
CA SER A 155 -10.40 -2.86 -11.56
C SER A 155 -11.14 -1.68 -10.91
N LYS A 156 -11.01 -0.50 -11.52
CA LYS A 156 -11.63 0.75 -11.08
C LYS A 156 -13.16 0.65 -11.07
N SER A 157 -13.75 0.07 -12.11
CA SER A 157 -15.20 -0.13 -12.22
C SER A 157 -15.73 -1.03 -11.10
N ALA A 158 -15.05 -2.15 -10.82
CA ALA A 158 -15.40 -3.03 -9.70
C ALA A 158 -15.27 -2.32 -8.34
N TRP A 159 -14.25 -1.48 -8.18
CA TRP A 159 -14.06 -0.67 -6.97
C TRP A 159 -15.18 0.36 -6.79
N LEU A 160 -15.53 1.11 -7.84
CA LEU A 160 -16.61 2.10 -7.80
C LEU A 160 -17.96 1.49 -7.45
N GLU A 161 -18.19 0.25 -7.88
CA GLU A 161 -19.41 -0.49 -7.57
C GLU A 161 -19.49 -0.97 -6.11
N THR A 162 -18.35 -1.34 -5.51
CA THR A 162 -18.33 -2.09 -4.25
C THR A 162 -17.90 -1.28 -3.02
N GLU A 163 -17.13 -0.21 -3.20
CA GLU A 163 -16.62 0.55 -2.07
C GLU A 163 -17.70 1.45 -1.45
N ASP A 164 -17.95 1.24 -0.16
CA ASP A 164 -18.80 2.14 0.62
C ASP A 164 -17.97 3.31 1.15
N PHE A 165 -18.14 4.48 0.52
CA PHE A 165 -17.47 5.71 0.92
C PHE A 165 -17.86 6.19 2.34
N ASN A 166 -19.04 5.83 2.85
CA ASN A 166 -19.45 6.25 4.20
C ASN A 166 -18.71 5.46 5.28
N SER A 167 -18.47 4.15 5.09
CA SER A 167 -17.58 3.40 5.97
C SER A 167 -16.13 3.84 5.83
N LEU A 168 -15.67 4.15 4.61
CA LEU A 168 -14.31 4.65 4.36
C LEU A 168 -13.98 5.90 5.18
N LYS A 169 -14.91 6.86 5.26
CA LYS A 169 -14.76 8.11 6.06
C LYS A 169 -14.43 7.84 7.52
N LYS A 170 -14.92 6.73 8.10
CA LYS A 170 -14.75 6.37 9.51
C LYS A 170 -13.42 5.65 9.80
N ILE A 171 -12.70 5.22 8.76
CA ILE A 171 -11.48 4.45 8.91
C ILE A 171 -10.33 5.33 9.39
N ARG A 172 -9.65 4.89 10.45
CA ARG A 172 -8.48 5.59 10.98
C ARG A 172 -7.16 5.14 10.32
N ARG A 173 -7.10 3.89 9.83
CA ARG A 173 -5.97 3.23 9.11
C ARG A 173 -6.44 1.96 8.41
N GLY A 174 -5.69 1.49 7.41
CA GLY A 174 -5.96 0.21 6.73
C GLY A 174 -6.98 0.38 5.61
N GLU A 175 -6.91 1.51 4.92
CA GLU A 175 -7.74 1.84 3.76
C GLU A 175 -7.56 0.87 2.60
N ASP A 176 -6.38 0.25 2.49
CA ASP A 176 -6.08 -0.81 1.53
C ASP A 176 -6.86 -2.08 1.84
N THR A 177 -6.87 -2.47 3.12
CA THR A 177 -7.62 -3.63 3.62
C THR A 177 -9.12 -3.41 3.46
N HIS A 178 -9.62 -2.20 3.71
CA HIS A 178 -11.04 -1.89 3.51
C HIS A 178 -11.48 -2.00 2.05
N LEU A 179 -10.69 -1.49 1.11
CA LEU A 179 -10.98 -1.67 -0.32
C LEU A 179 -11.01 -3.15 -0.69
N HIS A 180 -10.05 -3.92 -0.18
CA HIS A 180 -10.00 -5.37 -0.40
C HIS A 180 -11.25 -6.06 0.14
N GLU A 181 -11.63 -5.80 1.39
CA GLU A 181 -12.84 -6.34 2.03
C GLU A 181 -14.13 -5.95 1.30
N CYS A 182 -14.21 -4.74 0.73
CA CYS A 182 -15.34 -4.33 -0.10
C CYS A 182 -15.40 -5.10 -1.42
N LEU A 183 -14.27 -5.24 -2.12
CA LEU A 183 -14.21 -5.97 -3.38
C LEU A 183 -14.52 -7.45 -3.22
N ILE A 184 -14.00 -8.11 -2.17
CA ILE A 184 -14.17 -9.57 -2.02
C ILE A 184 -15.58 -10.02 -1.66
N LYS A 185 -16.47 -9.08 -1.29
CA LYS A 185 -17.90 -9.38 -1.12
C LYS A 185 -18.58 -9.77 -2.41
N LYS A 186 -18.06 -9.33 -3.55
CA LYS A 186 -18.65 -9.56 -4.88
C LYS A 186 -17.71 -10.25 -5.86
N TYR A 187 -16.41 -10.01 -5.73
CA TYR A 187 -15.39 -10.46 -6.67
C TYR A 187 -14.34 -11.31 -5.97
N ARG A 188 -13.55 -12.07 -6.73
CA ARG A 188 -12.40 -12.79 -6.21
C ARG A 188 -11.16 -11.90 -6.21
N SER A 189 -10.30 -12.15 -5.22
CA SER A 189 -8.97 -11.57 -5.15
C SER A 189 -7.92 -12.67 -5.25
N MET A 190 -6.75 -12.33 -5.77
CA MET A 190 -5.59 -13.22 -5.82
C MET A 190 -4.39 -12.59 -5.12
N PHE A 191 -3.56 -13.42 -4.49
CA PHE A 191 -2.25 -13.01 -4.00
C PHE A 191 -1.15 -13.71 -4.79
N ILE A 192 -0.22 -12.93 -5.33
CA ILE A 192 0.94 -13.43 -6.06
C ILE A 192 2.18 -13.32 -5.16
N SER A 193 2.63 -14.47 -4.68
CA SER A 193 3.91 -14.64 -3.99
C SER A 193 5.07 -14.83 -4.98
N GLY A 194 6.30 -14.56 -4.53
CA GLY A 194 7.52 -14.84 -5.30
C GLY A 194 7.99 -13.69 -6.19
N ILE A 195 7.18 -12.64 -6.36
CA ILE A 195 7.63 -11.41 -7.01
C ILE A 195 8.41 -10.57 -6.00
N LYS A 196 9.67 -10.29 -6.35
CA LYS A 196 10.64 -9.56 -5.54
C LYS A 196 10.42 -8.04 -5.62
N ASN A 197 9.25 -7.55 -5.18
CA ASN A 197 9.05 -6.11 -4.95
C ASN A 197 9.76 -5.69 -3.66
N ILE A 198 10.45 -4.56 -3.66
CA ILE A 198 11.30 -4.14 -2.54
C ILE A 198 10.63 -2.99 -1.79
N ASN A 199 10.34 -3.16 -0.51
CA ASN A 199 9.99 -2.05 0.36
C ASN A 199 11.26 -1.49 0.99
N ILE A 200 11.64 -0.27 0.62
CA ILE A 200 12.85 0.43 1.09
C ILE A 200 12.59 1.36 2.27
N ARG A 201 11.40 1.32 2.87
CA ARG A 201 11.09 2.15 4.03
C ARG A 201 12.07 1.86 5.16
N PRO A 202 12.68 2.90 5.77
CA PRO A 202 13.56 2.70 6.90
C PRO A 202 12.82 2.01 8.07
N LYS A 203 13.61 1.30 8.90
CA LYS A 203 13.21 0.40 10.00
C LYS A 203 11.90 0.78 10.73
N GLU A 204 11.12 -0.23 11.13
CA GLU A 204 9.97 -0.06 12.04
C GLU A 204 10.38 0.71 13.30
N SER A 205 9.88 1.94 13.43
CA SER A 205 10.12 2.74 14.62
C SER A 205 9.45 2.12 15.84
N LYS A 206 9.98 2.41 17.03
CA LYS A 206 9.37 2.04 18.32
C LYS A 206 7.88 2.45 18.39
N GLN A 207 7.56 3.63 17.86
CA GLN A 207 6.19 4.15 17.77
C GLN A 207 5.30 3.39 16.78
N TYR A 208 5.86 2.89 15.68
CA TYR A 208 5.10 2.04 14.75
C TYR A 208 4.77 0.69 15.41
N GLN A 209 5.75 0.05 16.06
CA GLN A 209 5.54 -1.18 16.83
C GLN A 209 4.45 -1.00 17.89
N PHE A 210 4.53 0.10 18.65
CA PHE A 210 3.51 0.46 19.64
C PHE A 210 2.10 0.55 19.03
N ARG A 211 1.95 1.25 17.90
CA ARG A 211 0.66 1.40 17.22
C ARG A 211 0.15 0.07 16.64
N MET A 212 1.02 -0.83 16.19
CA MET A 212 0.62 -2.17 15.80
C MET A 212 0.02 -2.95 16.97
N GLY A 213 0.65 -2.88 18.14
CA GLY A 213 0.14 -3.47 19.38
C GLY A 213 -1.27 -2.99 19.70
N TRP A 214 -1.44 -1.66 19.67
CA TRP A 214 -2.73 -1.02 19.91
C TRP A 214 -3.82 -1.52 18.95
N ASN A 215 -3.52 -1.61 17.65
CA ASN A 215 -4.45 -2.09 16.63
C ASN A 215 -4.79 -3.58 16.77
N ARG A 216 -3.86 -4.40 17.24
CA ARG A 216 -4.12 -5.84 17.47
C ARG A 216 -5.16 -6.08 18.56
N TRP A 217 -5.20 -5.23 19.60
CA TRP A 217 -6.28 -5.26 20.59
C TRP A 217 -7.57 -4.63 20.06
N ARG A 218 -7.48 -3.38 19.57
CA ARG A 218 -8.68 -2.59 19.26
C ARG A 218 -9.44 -3.10 18.04
N ILE A 219 -8.73 -3.47 16.98
CA ILE A 219 -9.32 -3.81 15.68
C ILE A 219 -9.40 -5.32 15.51
N ARG A 220 -8.25 -6.01 15.63
CA ARG A 220 -8.16 -7.44 15.31
C ARG A 220 -8.56 -8.37 16.46
N LYS A 221 -8.82 -7.82 17.66
CA LYS A 221 -9.14 -8.57 18.90
C LYS A 221 -8.25 -9.80 19.09
N THR A 222 -6.97 -9.66 18.74
CA THR A 222 -6.01 -10.77 18.69
C THR A 222 -5.72 -11.25 20.11
N PRO A 223 -5.78 -12.55 20.42
CA PRO A 223 -5.54 -13.05 21.78
C PRO A 223 -4.11 -12.76 22.27
N LEU A 224 -3.96 -12.52 23.59
CA LEU A 224 -2.69 -12.07 24.20
C LEU A 224 -1.53 -13.02 23.88
N TRP A 225 -1.73 -14.34 23.94
CA TRP A 225 -0.66 -15.31 23.67
C TRP A 225 -0.09 -15.18 22.25
N ARG A 226 -0.92 -14.89 21.24
CA ARG A 226 -0.46 -14.63 19.86
C ARG A 226 0.37 -13.36 19.77
N VAL A 227 0.05 -12.36 20.59
CA VAL A 227 0.80 -11.10 20.67
C VAL A 227 2.13 -11.29 21.39
N ILE A 228 2.16 -12.06 22.48
CA ILE A 228 3.38 -12.46 23.18
C ILE A 228 4.29 -13.24 22.24
N LEU A 229 3.77 -14.29 21.60
CA LEU A 229 4.52 -15.09 20.63
C LEU A 229 5.08 -14.21 19.50
N SER A 230 4.25 -13.35 18.90
CA SER A 230 4.70 -12.42 17.86
C SER A 230 5.74 -11.41 18.37
N THR A 231 5.68 -11.02 19.64
CA THR A 231 6.63 -10.07 20.24
C THR A 231 8.02 -10.67 20.32
N PHE A 232 8.14 -11.90 20.79
CA PHE A 232 9.42 -12.60 20.85
C PHE A 232 9.91 -13.02 19.47
N LEU A 233 9.04 -13.63 18.66
CA LEU A 233 9.38 -14.15 17.34
C LEU A 233 9.86 -13.05 16.37
N TYR A 234 9.25 -11.86 16.42
CA TYR A 234 9.64 -10.73 15.57
C TYR A 234 10.45 -9.66 16.30
N PHE A 235 10.85 -9.91 17.56
CA PHE A 235 11.63 -9.00 18.40
C PHE A 235 10.99 -7.59 18.51
N ARG A 236 9.67 -7.52 18.72
CA ARG A 236 8.87 -6.27 18.75
C ARG A 236 8.37 -5.90 20.17
N PRO A 237 9.23 -5.55 21.12
CA PRO A 237 8.82 -5.34 22.51
C PRO A 237 7.80 -4.19 22.65
N GLN A 238 7.92 -3.13 21.85
CA GLN A 238 6.96 -2.01 21.91
C GLN A 238 5.57 -2.40 21.38
N MET A 239 5.45 -3.44 20.56
CA MET A 239 4.13 -3.97 20.16
C MET A 239 3.39 -4.58 21.34
N LEU A 240 4.08 -5.30 22.22
CA LEU A 240 3.47 -5.78 23.46
C LEU A 240 3.04 -4.61 24.34
N SER A 241 3.91 -3.59 24.51
CA SER A 241 3.58 -2.39 25.29
C SER A 241 2.32 -1.68 24.77
N GLY A 242 2.19 -1.52 23.45
CA GLY A 242 1.02 -0.90 22.83
C GLY A 242 -0.26 -1.73 22.97
N TYR A 243 -0.15 -3.06 22.88
CA TYR A 243 -1.27 -3.97 23.08
C TYR A 243 -1.77 -3.95 24.52
N LEU A 244 -0.85 -4.04 25.50
CA LEU A 244 -1.18 -4.00 26.92
C LEU A 244 -1.80 -2.65 27.31
N LYS A 245 -1.25 -1.52 26.82
CA LYS A 245 -1.83 -0.20 27.07
C LYS A 245 -3.24 -0.07 26.49
N ALA A 246 -3.47 -0.57 25.28
CA ALA A 246 -4.80 -0.57 24.68
C ALA A 246 -5.78 -1.46 25.46
N ARG A 247 -5.31 -2.60 25.99
CA ARG A 247 -6.09 -3.51 26.82
C ARG A 247 -6.48 -2.90 28.15
N LEU A 248 -5.57 -2.18 28.81
CA LEU A 248 -5.82 -1.50 30.08
C LEU A 248 -6.76 -0.29 29.96
N LEU A 249 -6.75 0.41 28.82
CA LEU A 249 -7.55 1.63 28.63
C LEU A 249 -8.93 1.38 27.99
N LEU A 250 -9.14 0.23 27.35
CA LEU A 250 -10.34 -0.06 26.55
C LEU A 250 -11.00 -1.41 26.88
N GLY A 251 -10.44 -2.15 27.82
CA GLY A 251 -11.01 -3.38 28.37
C GLY A 251 -11.51 -3.11 29.77
#